data_AF-A0A6A5GI69-F1
#
_entry.id   AF-A0A6A5GI69-F1
#
_cell.length_a   1.000
_cell.length_b   1.000
_cell.length_c   1.000
_cell.angle_alpha   90.00
_cell.angle_beta   90.00
_cell.angle_gamma   90.00
#
_symmetry.space_group_name_H-M   'P 1'
#
loop_
_entity.id
_entity.type
_entity.pdbx_description
1 polymer ?
#
loop_
_entity_poly.entity_id
_entity_poly.type
_entity_poly.pdbx_seq_one_letter_code
_entity_poly.pdbx_strand_id
1 'polypeptide(L)'
;MSYLKWYKSEETPPPLPSQRVHILDMPDLVMRKILDEIDLVSIMKLRKVCRAFRNYIDDTKPDSKLNGLEIYKESNSIFVSYWYFLSKPLRKKKSKEVTVSYENNKKGCEIRFGEGQLKHINGRKTFDVFCEDMQMVLGNQKTTIRYFNFHNCEDASNSEEEETHPPNLFQKSLELFCCRRRSENTKTYPSQYANSIPMYNTVFDFILEILKSRNLPVQVSNLRISVNGQDQLETLLKHVKSTELKYLVISEAIRASHADMKCELNLDVLKNFGNLNELTVYEFLISSSLESLSHIPTIEGTFKKITATEILARKETHLELVSLFDSWVRCYTIKYDEFPDKSRLFELFGAPIEHYSSWTKWKFNIPKTKKKLVVSLWASSVDISMSYY
;
A
#
# COMPACT_ATOMS: atom_id res chain seq x y z
N MET A 1 19.05 -10.57 34.79
CA MET A 1 19.71 -10.28 36.07
C MET A 1 19.63 -8.79 36.34
N SER A 2 19.06 -8.46 37.49
CA SER A 2 18.62 -7.13 37.94
C SER A 2 19.75 -6.31 38.54
N TYR A 3 19.90 -5.05 38.12
CA TYR A 3 20.60 -4.03 38.90
C TYR A 3 19.72 -2.80 39.05
N LEU A 4 18.74 -2.91 39.95
CA LEU A 4 17.96 -1.82 40.53
C LEU A 4 18.43 -1.62 41.98
N LYS A 5 19.44 -0.77 42.14
CA LYS A 5 19.72 0.04 43.35
C LYS A 5 20.29 1.33 42.73
N TRP A 6 19.77 2.53 42.94
CA TRP A 6 19.79 3.30 44.17
C TRP A 6 18.75 4.44 44.04
N TYR A 7 17.87 4.59 45.04
CA TYR A 7 17.18 5.85 45.34
C TYR A 7 17.33 6.06 46.85
N LYS A 8 18.26 6.92 47.24
CA LYS A 8 18.27 7.63 48.52
C LYS A 8 18.37 9.10 48.17
N SER A 9 17.37 9.89 48.56
CA SER A 9 17.43 11.35 48.48
C SER A 9 18.35 11.83 49.60
N GLU A 10 19.64 11.91 49.32
CA GLU A 10 20.52 12.80 50.06
C GLU A 10 20.53 14.13 49.30
N GLU A 11 20.31 15.22 50.02
CA GLU A 11 20.35 16.59 49.51
C GLU A 11 21.74 16.84 48.90
N THR A 12 21.83 16.75 47.58
CA THR A 12 23.06 17.03 46.84
C THR A 12 23.29 18.53 46.78
N PRO A 13 24.53 19.01 47.02
CA PRO A 13 24.87 20.42 46.87
C PRO A 13 24.64 20.87 45.43
N PRO A 14 24.40 22.18 45.18
CA PRO A 14 24.07 22.68 43.86
C PRO A 14 25.18 22.33 42.85
N PRO A 15 24.85 21.93 41.62
CA PRO A 15 25.83 21.44 40.66
C PRO A 15 26.82 22.56 40.26
N LEU A 16 28.11 22.22 40.23
CA LEU A 16 29.19 23.08 39.77
C LEU A 16 28.95 23.58 38.32
N PRO A 17 29.45 24.78 37.96
CA PRO A 17 29.09 25.43 36.70
C PRO A 17 29.57 24.62 35.49
N SER A 18 28.63 24.27 34.62
CA SER A 18 28.81 23.66 33.29
C SER A 18 29.32 22.20 33.28
N GLN A 19 28.61 21.28 33.93
CA GLN A 19 28.64 19.89 33.48
C GLN A 19 27.87 19.80 32.15
N ARG A 20 28.58 19.65 31.02
CA ARG A 20 27.96 19.49 29.69
C ARG A 20 27.17 18.18 29.69
N VAL A 21 25.88 18.26 29.93
CA VAL A 21 24.96 17.14 29.74
C VAL A 21 24.74 16.96 28.24
N HIS A 22 25.15 15.83 27.70
CA HIS A 22 24.87 15.46 26.32
C HIS A 22 23.52 14.77 26.23
N ILE A 23 22.83 14.95 25.11
CA ILE A 23 21.56 14.24 24.82
C ILE A 23 21.71 12.71 24.87
N LEU A 24 22.92 12.19 24.66
CA LEU A 24 23.24 10.76 24.78
C LEU A 24 23.33 10.28 26.23
N ASP A 25 23.44 11.20 27.20
CA ASP A 25 23.43 10.88 28.63
C ASP A 25 21.99 10.73 29.16
N MET A 26 20.98 10.98 28.31
CA MET A 26 19.58 10.77 28.64
C MET A 26 19.29 9.27 28.83
N PRO A 27 18.44 8.90 29.80
CA PRO A 27 17.99 7.52 29.95
C PRO A 27 17.38 6.97 28.65
N ASP A 28 17.61 5.69 28.38
CA ASP A 28 17.13 5.00 27.18
C ASP A 28 15.61 5.19 26.92
N LEU A 29 14.79 5.17 27.98
CA LEU A 29 13.36 5.43 27.88
C LEU A 29 13.04 6.82 27.29
N VAL A 30 13.82 7.84 27.67
CA VAL A 30 13.66 9.21 27.17
C VAL A 30 14.04 9.27 25.70
N MET A 31 15.15 8.63 25.32
CA MET A 31 15.62 8.60 23.93
C MET A 31 14.65 7.87 23.00
N ARG A 32 14.08 6.73 23.45
CA ARG A 32 13.00 6.05 22.72
C ARG A 32 11.78 6.95 22.55
N LYS A 33 11.34 7.61 23.62
CA LYS A 33 10.20 8.53 23.55
C LYS A 33 10.44 9.71 22.61
N ILE A 34 11.68 10.24 22.54
CA ILE A 34 12.03 11.29 21.56
C ILE A 34 11.88 10.75 20.14
N LEU A 35 12.46 9.57 19.83
CA LEU A 35 12.34 8.96 18.50
C LEU A 35 10.87 8.63 18.15
N ASP A 36 10.07 8.25 19.15
CA ASP A 36 8.63 7.98 19.01
C ASP A 36 7.79 9.25 18.82
N GLU A 37 8.32 10.46 19.00
CA GLU A 37 7.60 11.72 18.77
C GLU A 37 8.01 12.42 17.46
N ILE A 38 9.22 12.18 16.97
CA ILE A 38 9.73 12.84 15.76
C ILE A 38 9.39 12.09 14.47
N ASP A 39 9.41 12.79 13.34
CA ASP A 39 9.16 12.20 12.01
C ASP A 39 10.39 11.49 11.41
N LEU A 40 10.17 10.69 10.36
CA LEU A 40 11.22 9.99 9.63
C LEU A 40 12.34 10.92 9.18
N VAL A 41 12.01 12.14 8.73
CA VAL A 41 12.98 13.18 8.31
C VAL A 41 13.96 13.48 9.43
N SER A 42 13.42 13.67 10.63
CA SER A 42 14.16 14.04 11.83
C SER A 42 14.98 12.87 12.35
N ILE A 43 14.45 11.64 12.29
CA ILE A 43 15.19 10.40 12.58
C ILE A 43 16.41 10.30 11.63
N MET A 44 16.19 10.52 10.33
CA MET A 44 17.27 10.49 9.32
C MET A 44 18.34 11.55 9.58
N LYS A 45 17.96 12.75 10.01
CA LYS A 45 18.89 13.81 10.40
C LYS A 45 19.68 13.43 11.65
N LEU A 46 19.02 12.94 12.71
CA LEU A 46 19.67 12.53 13.96
C LEU A 46 20.70 11.43 13.72
N ARG A 47 20.36 10.44 12.88
CA ARG A 47 21.27 9.35 12.47
C ARG A 47 22.59 9.84 11.86
N LYS A 48 22.65 11.09 11.40
CA LYS A 48 23.84 11.71 10.81
C LYS A 48 24.66 12.56 11.78
N VAL A 49 24.08 12.99 12.89
CA VAL A 49 24.73 13.89 13.85
C VAL A 49 26.01 13.27 14.42
N CYS A 50 25.95 12.03 14.91
CA CYS A 50 27.13 11.34 15.43
C CYS A 50 27.03 9.81 15.32
N ARG A 51 28.13 9.10 15.60
CA ARG A 51 28.18 7.63 15.58
C ARG A 51 27.25 6.99 16.62
N ALA A 52 27.14 7.59 17.81
CA ALA A 52 26.29 7.05 18.87
C ALA A 52 24.81 7.12 18.51
N PHE A 53 24.32 8.25 17.99
CA PHE A 53 22.95 8.35 17.45
C PHE A 53 22.68 7.36 16.33
N ARG A 54 23.66 7.18 15.44
CA ARG A 54 23.54 6.22 14.34
C ARG A 54 23.36 4.80 14.84
N ASN A 55 24.26 4.36 15.73
CA ASN A 55 24.21 3.03 16.30
C ASN A 55 22.90 2.85 17.08
N TYR A 56 22.53 3.81 17.92
CA TYR A 56 21.29 3.77 18.69
C TYR A 56 20.05 3.66 17.78
N ILE A 57 19.95 4.45 16.70
CA ILE A 57 18.83 4.38 15.75
C ILE A 57 18.83 3.05 14.98
N ASP A 58 20.01 2.57 14.56
CA ASP A 58 20.15 1.31 13.83
C ASP A 58 19.80 0.10 14.71
N ASP A 59 20.07 0.17 16.02
CA ASP A 59 19.76 -0.86 17.01
C ASP A 59 18.29 -0.80 17.46
N THR A 60 17.77 0.40 17.74
CA THR A 60 16.40 0.58 18.26
C THR A 60 15.32 0.48 17.17
N LYS A 61 15.68 0.71 15.91
CA LYS A 61 14.76 0.62 14.75
C LYS A 61 13.44 1.37 15.02
N PRO A 62 13.50 2.70 15.15
CA PRO A 62 12.31 3.51 15.46
C PRO A 62 11.30 3.42 14.33
N ASP A 63 10.04 3.69 14.65
CA ASP A 63 8.96 3.65 13.66
C ASP A 63 9.15 4.70 12.56
N SER A 64 9.06 4.29 11.30
CA SER A 64 9.13 5.15 10.13
C SER A 64 7.91 6.08 9.99
N LYS A 65 6.77 5.75 10.59
CA LYS A 65 5.54 6.57 10.62
C LYS A 65 5.10 7.09 9.25
N LEU A 66 5.25 6.27 8.22
CA LEU A 66 4.76 6.59 6.90
C LEU A 66 3.23 6.66 6.90
N ASN A 67 2.69 7.72 6.31
CA ASN A 67 1.28 7.77 5.97
C ASN A 67 1.01 6.92 4.73
N GLY A 68 1.97 6.82 3.82
CA GLY A 68 1.88 5.91 2.71
C GLY A 68 3.22 5.63 2.05
N LEU A 69 3.22 4.58 1.23
CA LEU A 69 4.34 4.10 0.46
C LEU A 69 3.83 3.65 -0.90
N GLU A 70 4.45 4.13 -1.96
CA GLU A 70 4.22 3.63 -3.31
C GLU A 70 5.53 3.21 -3.93
N ILE A 71 5.57 1.98 -4.42
CA ILE A 71 6.72 1.43 -5.13
C ILE A 71 6.21 1.08 -6.51
N TYR A 72 6.87 1.59 -7.53
CA TYR A 72 6.54 1.20 -8.89
C TYR A 72 7.79 1.11 -9.74
N LYS A 73 7.66 0.30 -10.79
CA LYS A 73 8.73 0.06 -11.74
C LYS A 73 8.32 0.67 -13.07
N GLU A 74 9.23 1.40 -13.69
CA GLU A 74 9.07 2.00 -15.01
C GLU A 74 10.38 1.81 -15.79
N SER A 75 10.31 1.20 -16.97
CA SER A 75 11.50 0.91 -17.79
C SER A 75 12.66 0.21 -17.04
N ASN A 76 13.78 0.89 -16.77
CA ASN A 76 14.94 0.35 -16.04
C ASN A 76 15.11 0.96 -14.65
N SER A 77 14.11 1.71 -14.18
CA SER A 77 14.16 2.50 -12.97
C SER A 77 13.13 2.00 -11.96
N ILE A 78 13.55 2.01 -10.69
CA ILE A 78 12.66 1.76 -9.56
C ILE A 78 12.30 3.12 -8.98
N PHE A 79 11.02 3.35 -8.78
CA PHE A 79 10.50 4.56 -8.17
C PHE A 79 9.86 4.24 -6.83
N VAL A 80 10.10 5.11 -5.86
CA VAL A 80 9.51 5.01 -4.53
C VAL A 80 8.98 6.37 -4.10
N SER A 81 7.67 6.48 -3.97
CA SER A 81 7.00 7.64 -3.38
C SER A 81 6.74 7.40 -1.90
N TYR A 82 7.22 8.33 -1.06
CA TYR A 82 7.00 8.32 0.38
C TYR A 82 6.04 9.42 0.77
N TRP A 83 4.89 9.06 1.34
CA TRP A 83 3.96 10.01 1.95
C TRP A 83 4.16 10.03 3.46
N TYR A 84 4.49 11.19 4.01
CA TYR A 84 4.82 11.33 5.44
C TYR A 84 4.22 12.59 6.05
N PHE A 85 4.12 12.59 7.37
CA PHE A 85 3.76 13.77 8.15
C PHE A 85 5.00 14.44 8.73
N LEU A 86 5.01 15.77 8.75
CA LEU A 86 5.99 16.54 9.52
C LEU A 86 5.54 16.63 10.97
N SER A 87 6.47 16.47 11.89
CA SER A 87 6.30 16.80 13.31
C SER A 87 5.98 18.30 13.48
N LYS A 88 5.22 18.66 14.53
CA LYS A 88 4.83 20.05 14.86
C LYS A 88 6.07 20.97 14.93
N PRO A 89 6.01 22.25 14.50
CA PRO A 89 4.89 23.18 14.67
C PRO A 89 4.16 23.63 13.39
N LEU A 90 4.45 23.04 12.23
CA LEU A 90 3.86 23.51 10.96
C LEU A 90 2.34 23.26 10.95
N ARG A 91 1.57 24.35 11.05
CA ARG A 91 0.12 24.46 11.27
C ARG A 91 -0.80 23.83 10.20
N LYS A 92 -0.33 22.93 9.35
CA LYS A 92 -1.17 22.23 8.37
C LYS A 92 -0.79 20.75 8.34
N LYS A 93 -1.72 19.86 8.73
CA LYS A 93 -1.65 18.40 8.49
C LYS A 93 -1.78 18.12 6.98
N LYS A 94 -0.85 18.62 6.16
CA LYS A 94 -0.70 18.13 4.79
C LYS A 94 0.39 17.07 4.80
N SER A 95 0.06 15.88 4.33
CA SER A 95 1.08 14.90 3.96
C SER A 95 1.98 15.51 2.90
N LYS A 96 3.29 15.33 3.03
CA LYS A 96 4.22 15.65 1.96
C LYS A 96 4.58 14.36 1.24
N GLU A 97 4.84 14.51 -0.05
CA GLU A 97 5.35 13.45 -0.91
C GLU A 97 6.80 13.75 -1.28
N VAL A 98 7.62 12.70 -1.35
CA VAL A 98 8.88 12.73 -2.09
C VAL A 98 9.01 11.41 -2.83
N THR A 99 9.20 11.52 -4.14
CA THR A 99 9.54 10.40 -5.02
C THR A 99 11.05 10.26 -5.11
N VAL A 100 11.54 9.03 -5.04
CA VAL A 100 12.94 8.68 -5.22
C VAL A 100 13.05 7.73 -6.39
N SER A 101 13.86 8.10 -7.39
CA SER A 101 14.17 7.21 -8.50
C SER A 101 15.54 6.58 -8.30
N TYR A 102 15.65 5.31 -8.61
CA TYR A 102 16.86 4.50 -8.54
C TYR A 102 17.15 3.95 -9.94
N GLU A 103 18.27 4.35 -10.53
CA GLU A 103 18.64 4.01 -11.90
C GLU A 103 20.07 3.44 -11.99
N ASN A 104 20.26 2.46 -12.86
CA ASN A 104 21.57 1.88 -13.13
C ASN A 104 22.39 2.75 -14.08
N ASN A 105 23.64 3.08 -13.69
CA ASN A 105 24.65 3.63 -14.59
C ASN A 105 25.86 2.68 -14.67
N LYS A 106 26.63 2.73 -15.77
CA LYS A 106 27.84 1.93 -16.07
C LYS A 106 28.86 1.88 -14.92
N LYS A 107 28.88 2.87 -14.03
CA LYS A 107 29.84 2.98 -12.91
C LYS A 107 29.22 2.90 -11.50
N GLY A 108 27.91 2.68 -11.38
CA GLY A 108 27.25 2.63 -10.08
C GLY A 108 25.74 2.91 -10.14
N CYS A 109 25.21 3.41 -9.03
CA CYS A 109 23.79 3.72 -8.88
C CYS A 109 23.57 5.23 -8.97
N GLU A 110 22.57 5.65 -9.72
CA GLU A 110 22.07 7.02 -9.74
C GLU A 110 20.76 7.11 -8.96
N ILE A 111 20.70 8.12 -8.09
CA ILE A 111 19.52 8.38 -7.26
C ILE A 111 19.07 9.81 -7.46
N ARG A 112 17.79 10.00 -7.73
CA ARG A 112 17.17 11.34 -7.79
C ARG A 112 16.05 11.42 -6.76
N PHE A 113 15.95 12.56 -6.10
CA PHE A 113 14.90 12.84 -5.10
C PHE A 113 14.03 13.97 -5.63
N GLY A 114 12.80 13.68 -6.05
CA GLY A 114 11.92 14.63 -6.74
C GLY A 114 12.65 15.32 -7.90
N GLU A 115 12.53 16.65 -7.96
CA GLU A 115 13.24 17.51 -8.92
C GLU A 115 14.68 17.87 -8.49
N GLY A 116 15.24 17.12 -7.53
CA GLY A 116 16.57 17.36 -6.97
C GLY A 116 17.75 17.02 -7.85
N GLN A 117 18.95 17.27 -7.30
CA GLN A 117 20.18 16.88 -7.97
C GLN A 117 20.33 15.36 -8.02
N LEU A 118 20.72 14.87 -9.18
CA LEU A 118 21.13 13.48 -9.39
C LEU A 118 22.37 13.18 -8.57
N LYS A 119 22.31 12.14 -7.73
CA LYS A 119 23.44 11.67 -6.93
C LYS A 119 23.97 10.37 -7.50
N HIS A 120 25.27 10.35 -7.77
CA HIS A 120 25.96 9.16 -8.24
C HIS A 120 26.66 8.45 -7.08
N ILE A 121 26.34 7.18 -6.87
CA ILE A 121 26.98 6.29 -5.90
C ILE A 121 27.87 5.31 -6.67
N ASN A 122 29.18 5.61 -6.67
CA ASN A 122 30.19 4.80 -7.34
C ASN A 122 30.24 3.35 -6.81
N GLY A 123 30.32 2.38 -7.72
CA GLY A 123 30.64 0.98 -7.43
C GLY A 123 29.56 0.18 -6.71
N ARG A 124 28.37 0.75 -6.50
CA ARG A 124 27.23 0.12 -5.82
C ARG A 124 26.15 -0.23 -6.83
N LYS A 125 25.52 -1.40 -6.69
CA LYS A 125 24.38 -1.77 -7.53
C LYS A 125 23.13 -1.04 -7.04
N THR A 126 22.31 -0.59 -7.98
CA THR A 126 21.08 0.16 -7.71
C THR A 126 20.11 -0.60 -6.84
N PHE A 127 19.92 -1.88 -7.15
CA PHE A 127 19.04 -2.74 -6.37
C PHE A 127 19.50 -2.87 -4.91
N ASP A 128 20.80 -3.02 -4.65
CA ASP A 128 21.32 -3.09 -3.28
C ASP A 128 21.04 -1.80 -2.49
N VAL A 129 21.15 -0.63 -3.13
CA VAL A 129 20.86 0.65 -2.48
C VAL A 129 19.36 0.78 -2.18
N PHE A 130 18.51 0.43 -3.15
CA PHE A 130 17.07 0.35 -2.95
C PHE A 130 16.72 -0.59 -1.78
N CYS A 131 17.33 -1.78 -1.73
CA CYS A 131 17.09 -2.78 -0.70
C CYS A 131 17.42 -2.26 0.70
N GLU A 132 18.57 -1.60 0.86
CA GLU A 132 18.96 -1.02 2.15
C GLU A 132 17.98 0.07 2.61
N ASP A 133 17.52 0.91 1.69
CA ASP A 133 16.55 1.97 2.00
C ASP A 133 15.19 1.37 2.42
N MET A 134 14.68 0.41 1.65
CA MET A 134 13.41 -0.26 1.93
C MET A 134 13.46 -1.05 3.25
N GLN A 135 14.56 -1.74 3.53
CA GLN A 135 14.72 -2.46 4.80
C GLN A 135 14.63 -1.51 6.00
N MET A 136 15.19 -0.31 5.88
CA MET A 136 15.12 0.69 6.94
C MET A 136 13.74 1.31 7.08
N VAL A 137 13.05 1.53 5.97
CA VAL A 137 11.75 2.22 5.96
C VAL A 137 10.62 1.25 6.27
N LEU A 138 10.40 0.25 5.42
CA LEU A 138 9.32 -0.72 5.55
C LEU A 138 9.61 -1.74 6.65
N GLY A 139 10.87 -2.15 6.83
CA GLY A 139 11.24 -3.09 7.90
C GLY A 139 11.02 -2.55 9.31
N ASN A 140 11.07 -1.23 9.49
CA ASN A 140 10.88 -0.58 10.80
C ASN A 140 9.49 0.06 10.98
N GLN A 141 8.61 0.01 9.97
CA GLN A 141 7.27 0.60 10.04
C GLN A 141 6.39 -0.17 11.05
N LYS A 142 5.94 0.49 12.12
CA LYS A 142 5.12 -0.11 13.19
C LYS A 142 3.67 0.39 13.14
N THR A 143 3.47 1.67 12.84
CA THR A 143 2.16 2.29 12.67
C THR A 143 1.49 1.87 11.36
N THR A 144 0.16 2.03 11.30
CA THR A 144 -0.63 1.73 10.12
C THR A 144 -0.27 2.65 8.96
N ILE A 145 0.16 2.05 7.84
CA ILE A 145 0.31 2.72 6.55
C ILE A 145 -1.10 2.94 5.99
N ARG A 146 -1.47 4.19 5.71
CA ARG A 146 -2.79 4.49 5.15
C ARG A 146 -2.89 3.99 3.71
N TYR A 147 -1.86 4.22 2.89
CA TYR A 147 -1.81 3.79 1.48
C TYR A 147 -0.51 3.02 1.21
N PHE A 148 -0.61 1.76 0.80
CA PHE A 148 0.53 0.99 0.31
C PHE A 148 0.23 0.51 -1.11
N ASN A 149 0.93 1.09 -2.08
CA ASN A 149 0.81 0.74 -3.50
C ASN A 149 2.08 0.03 -3.96
N PHE A 150 1.93 -1.06 -4.69
CA PHE A 150 3.05 -1.72 -5.34
C PHE A 150 2.62 -2.28 -6.69
N HIS A 151 3.12 -1.69 -7.77
CA HIS A 151 2.63 -2.01 -9.10
C HIS A 151 3.70 -1.86 -10.19
N ASN A 152 3.48 -2.52 -11.33
CA ASN A 152 4.28 -2.34 -12.52
C ASN A 152 3.64 -1.24 -13.39
N CYS A 153 4.37 -0.19 -13.72
CA CYS A 153 3.90 0.85 -14.62
C CYS A 153 4.35 0.50 -16.05
N GLU A 154 3.50 -0.22 -16.78
CA GLU A 154 3.72 -0.47 -18.22
C GLU A 154 2.82 0.40 -19.11
N ASP A 155 1.79 1.05 -18.56
CA ASP A 155 1.02 2.10 -19.22
C ASP A 155 0.45 3.07 -18.17
N ALA A 156 1.12 4.19 -17.92
CA ALA A 156 0.44 5.32 -17.32
C ALA A 156 -0.46 5.96 -18.38
N SER A 157 -1.77 5.69 -18.32
CA SER A 157 -2.72 6.72 -18.71
C SER A 157 -2.40 7.95 -17.85
N ASN A 158 -1.89 9.01 -18.50
CA ASN A 158 -1.54 10.29 -17.92
C ASN A 158 -2.44 10.66 -16.74
N SER A 159 -1.91 10.60 -15.52
CA SER A 159 -2.42 11.44 -14.43
C SER A 159 -1.66 12.76 -14.49
N GLU A 160 -2.43 13.83 -14.49
CA GLU A 160 -2.08 15.22 -14.72
C GLU A 160 -0.80 15.68 -14.00
N GLU A 161 -0.08 16.58 -14.67
CA GLU A 161 1.08 17.33 -14.21
C GLU A 161 0.91 17.82 -12.76
N GLU A 162 1.73 17.33 -11.82
CA GLU A 162 1.80 17.91 -10.48
C GLU A 162 2.68 19.17 -10.47
N GLU A 163 2.17 20.21 -9.80
CA GLU A 163 2.77 21.53 -9.68
C GLU A 163 4.19 21.50 -9.09
N THR A 164 5.09 22.20 -9.80
CA THR A 164 6.47 22.51 -9.37
C THR A 164 6.51 23.14 -7.98
N HIS A 165 7.20 22.47 -7.05
CA HIS A 165 7.47 23.01 -5.71
C HIS A 165 8.97 22.92 -5.40
N PRO A 166 9.57 23.99 -4.81
CA PRO A 166 10.99 24.01 -4.49
C PRO A 166 11.38 22.86 -3.54
N PRO A 167 12.65 22.38 -3.63
CA PRO A 167 13.09 21.16 -2.95
C PRO A 167 12.72 21.17 -1.47
N ASN A 168 11.89 20.21 -1.06
CA ASN A 168 11.37 20.18 0.29
C ASN A 168 12.45 19.71 1.29
N LEU A 169 12.32 20.08 2.57
CA LEU A 169 13.30 19.74 3.62
C LEU A 169 13.54 18.22 3.77
N PHE A 170 12.58 17.39 3.38
CA PHE A 170 12.73 15.93 3.41
C PHE A 170 13.54 15.43 2.22
N GLN A 171 13.37 16.01 1.04
CA GLN A 171 14.19 15.72 -0.12
C GLN A 171 15.68 15.85 0.23
N LYS A 172 16.10 16.98 0.84
CA LYS A 172 17.48 17.17 1.34
C LYS A 172 17.90 16.16 2.41
N SER A 173 16.97 15.62 3.19
CA SER A 173 17.24 14.68 4.28
C SER A 173 17.32 13.22 3.80
N LEU A 174 16.47 12.84 2.84
CA LEU A 174 16.49 11.58 2.11
C LEU A 174 17.74 11.49 1.23
N GLU A 175 18.06 12.58 0.53
CA GLU A 175 19.31 12.80 -0.20
C GLU A 175 20.55 12.51 0.63
N LEU A 176 20.44 12.74 1.93
CA LEU A 176 21.47 12.50 2.90
C LEU A 176 21.39 11.01 3.31
N PHE A 177 20.21 10.45 3.53
CA PHE A 177 19.97 9.09 4.02
C PHE A 177 20.40 7.97 3.06
N CYS A 178 19.97 8.00 1.80
CA CYS A 178 20.16 6.89 0.84
C CYS A 178 21.59 6.76 0.32
N CYS A 179 22.47 7.72 0.61
CA CYS A 179 23.89 7.70 0.21
C CYS A 179 24.79 7.09 1.30
N ARG A 180 24.46 5.90 1.82
CA ARG A 180 25.32 5.17 2.76
C ARG A 180 26.72 4.94 2.15
N ARG A 181 27.76 5.59 2.70
CA ARG A 181 29.15 5.11 2.54
C ARG A 181 29.41 4.01 3.57
N ARG A 182 29.11 2.76 3.24
CA ARG A 182 29.80 1.60 3.83
C ARG A 182 30.72 1.04 2.76
N SER A 183 32.02 1.14 3.01
CA SER A 183 33.03 0.41 2.25
C SER A 183 33.02 -1.02 2.77
N GLU A 184 32.40 -1.93 2.03
CA GLU A 184 32.69 -3.35 2.14
C GLU A 184 32.66 -3.94 0.73
N ASN A 185 33.81 -4.48 0.34
CA ASN A 185 34.09 -5.04 -0.96
C ASN A 185 33.34 -6.35 -1.13
N THR A 186 32.26 -6.36 -1.90
CA THR A 186 31.77 -7.56 -2.58
C THR A 186 31.92 -7.36 -4.07
N LYS A 187 32.99 -7.96 -4.62
CA LYS A 187 33.16 -8.13 -6.06
C LYS A 187 32.09 -9.08 -6.55
N THR A 188 31.12 -8.65 -7.36
CA THR A 188 30.36 -9.56 -8.23
C THR A 188 29.63 -8.87 -9.38
N TYR A 189 29.70 -9.55 -10.53
CA TYR A 189 29.42 -9.22 -11.93
C TYR A 189 28.25 -8.27 -12.28
N PRO A 190 28.35 -7.57 -13.44
CA PRO A 190 27.29 -6.72 -13.96
C PRO A 190 26.19 -7.58 -14.60
N SER A 191 24.96 -7.54 -14.06
CA SER A 191 23.80 -8.07 -14.76
C SER A 191 23.09 -6.93 -15.49
N GLN A 192 23.10 -7.01 -16.81
CA GLN A 192 22.22 -6.26 -17.69
C GLN A 192 20.81 -6.80 -17.49
N TYR A 193 19.94 -6.06 -16.80
CA TYR A 193 18.52 -6.40 -16.78
C TYR A 193 17.86 -5.82 -18.04
N ALA A 194 18.02 -6.55 -19.14
CA ALA A 194 17.18 -6.41 -20.32
C ALA A 194 15.94 -7.28 -20.07
N ASN A 195 14.91 -6.68 -19.47
CA ASN A 195 13.46 -7.00 -19.49
C ASN A 195 12.82 -6.39 -18.24
N SER A 196 11.68 -5.71 -18.39
CA SER A 196 10.94 -5.05 -17.29
C SER A 196 10.52 -6.02 -16.18
N ILE A 197 10.20 -7.25 -16.56
CA ILE A 197 9.52 -8.25 -15.72
C ILE A 197 10.44 -8.89 -14.67
N PRO A 198 11.65 -9.39 -15.00
CA PRO A 198 12.55 -9.95 -13.98
C PRO A 198 12.88 -8.96 -12.86
N MET A 199 13.02 -7.68 -13.18
CA MET A 199 13.28 -6.65 -12.18
C MET A 199 12.07 -6.43 -11.27
N TYR A 200 10.85 -6.35 -11.81
CA TYR A 200 9.64 -6.24 -10.99
C TYR A 200 9.53 -7.39 -10.00
N ASN A 201 9.72 -8.62 -10.47
CA ASN A 201 9.68 -9.82 -9.62
C ASN A 201 10.77 -9.79 -8.55
N THR A 202 11.98 -9.36 -8.92
CA THR A 202 13.10 -9.20 -7.97
C THR A 202 12.77 -8.18 -6.87
N VAL A 203 12.14 -7.05 -7.23
CA VAL A 203 11.64 -6.07 -6.25
C VAL A 203 10.53 -6.67 -5.40
N PHE A 204 9.58 -7.39 -6.01
CA PHE A 204 8.46 -8.01 -5.31
C PHE A 204 8.91 -9.03 -4.27
N ASP A 205 9.80 -9.93 -4.66
CA ASP A 205 10.38 -10.94 -3.80
C ASP A 205 11.13 -10.27 -2.64
N PHE A 206 11.88 -9.21 -2.89
CA PHE A 206 12.58 -8.50 -1.83
C PHE A 206 11.62 -7.80 -0.84
N ILE A 207 10.55 -7.17 -1.33
CA ILE A 207 9.51 -6.61 -0.45
C ILE A 207 8.85 -7.72 0.37
N LEU A 208 8.56 -8.88 -0.21
CA LEU A 208 8.08 -10.06 0.52
C LEU A 208 9.07 -10.51 1.60
N GLU A 209 10.37 -10.55 1.32
CA GLU A 209 11.39 -10.92 2.32
C GLU A 209 11.42 -9.93 3.48
N ILE A 210 11.28 -8.63 3.22
CA ILE A 210 11.09 -7.63 4.28
C ILE A 210 9.85 -7.98 5.10
N LEU A 211 8.70 -8.23 4.46
CA LEU A 211 7.46 -8.54 5.16
C LEU A 211 7.56 -9.80 6.01
N LYS A 212 8.21 -10.87 5.51
CA LYS A 212 8.49 -12.12 6.25
C LYS A 212 9.42 -11.92 7.43
N SER A 213 10.41 -11.03 7.31
CA SER A 213 11.38 -10.77 8.39
C SER A 213 10.81 -10.03 9.60
N ARG A 214 9.58 -9.50 9.48
CA ARG A 214 8.95 -8.71 10.54
C ARG A 214 8.35 -9.61 11.62
N ASN A 215 8.54 -9.24 12.87
CA ASN A 215 7.91 -9.91 14.02
C ASN A 215 6.39 -9.76 14.07
N LEU A 216 5.85 -8.72 13.42
CA LEU A 216 4.42 -8.43 13.36
C LEU A 216 4.02 -8.12 11.91
N PRO A 217 2.83 -8.59 11.47
CA PRO A 217 2.28 -8.25 10.16
C PRO A 217 2.26 -6.74 9.93
N VAL A 218 2.44 -6.32 8.68
CA VAL A 218 2.34 -4.92 8.31
C VAL A 218 0.89 -4.46 8.46
N GLN A 219 0.70 -3.29 9.05
CA GLN A 219 -0.61 -2.68 9.24
C GLN A 219 -0.86 -1.74 8.06
N VAL A 220 -1.85 -2.05 7.22
CA VAL A 220 -2.15 -1.30 5.99
C VAL A 220 -3.65 -1.09 5.88
N SER A 221 -4.10 0.14 5.62
CA SER A 221 -5.53 0.44 5.45
C SER A 221 -6.01 0.31 4.01
N ASN A 222 -5.23 0.76 3.04
CA ASN A 222 -5.51 0.69 1.61
C ASN A 222 -4.31 0.02 0.94
N LEU A 223 -4.51 -1.14 0.34
CA LEU A 223 -3.48 -1.92 -0.33
C LEU A 223 -3.80 -2.02 -1.82
N ARG A 224 -2.91 -1.53 -2.68
CA ARG A 224 -2.94 -1.77 -4.12
C ARG A 224 -1.71 -2.59 -4.49
N ILE A 225 -1.91 -3.77 -5.06
CA ILE A 225 -0.81 -4.66 -5.43
C ILE A 225 -1.00 -5.23 -6.83
N SER A 226 0.10 -5.35 -7.56
CA SER A 226 0.17 -6.16 -8.76
C SER A 226 0.84 -7.49 -8.48
N VAL A 227 0.24 -8.61 -8.90
CA VAL A 227 0.76 -9.96 -8.64
C VAL A 227 0.82 -10.77 -9.93
N ASN A 228 1.70 -11.77 -9.99
CA ASN A 228 1.79 -12.72 -11.12
C ASN A 228 0.93 -13.97 -10.92
N GLY A 229 0.24 -14.11 -9.79
CA GLY A 229 -0.59 -15.27 -9.52
C GLY A 229 -0.89 -15.51 -8.05
N GLN A 230 -1.53 -16.65 -7.79
CA GLN A 230 -2.08 -17.04 -6.49
C GLN A 230 -1.03 -17.04 -5.37
N ASP A 231 0.13 -17.67 -5.60
CA ASP A 231 1.15 -17.86 -4.56
C ASP A 231 1.71 -16.54 -4.03
N GLN A 232 1.93 -15.56 -4.92
CA GLN A 232 2.40 -14.23 -4.55
C GLN A 232 1.36 -13.50 -3.70
N LEU A 233 0.09 -13.55 -4.11
CA LEU A 233 -1.02 -12.93 -3.38
C LEU A 233 -1.15 -13.52 -1.97
N GLU A 234 -1.23 -14.84 -1.85
CA GLU A 234 -1.40 -15.49 -0.55
C GLU A 234 -0.20 -15.26 0.36
N THR A 235 1.01 -15.34 -0.18
CA THR A 235 2.24 -15.11 0.60
C THR A 235 2.28 -13.68 1.11
N LEU A 236 1.88 -12.70 0.30
CA LEU A 236 1.81 -11.30 0.72
C LEU A 236 0.75 -11.10 1.81
N LEU A 237 -0.48 -11.58 1.57
CA LEU A 237 -1.62 -11.37 2.48
C LEU A 237 -1.40 -12.03 3.86
N LYS A 238 -0.66 -13.13 3.95
CA LYS A 238 -0.25 -13.75 5.24
C LYS A 238 0.53 -12.80 6.14
N HIS A 239 1.20 -11.79 5.57
CA HIS A 239 2.00 -10.81 6.29
C HIS A 239 1.31 -9.44 6.43
N VAL A 240 0.03 -9.34 6.06
CA VAL A 240 -0.80 -8.13 6.24
C VAL A 240 -1.78 -8.35 7.40
N LYS A 241 -1.89 -7.39 8.31
CA LYS A 241 -2.83 -7.46 9.44
C LYS A 241 -4.26 -7.32 8.94
N SER A 242 -5.03 -8.41 8.95
CA SER A 242 -6.37 -8.46 8.37
C SER A 242 -7.38 -7.49 9.00
N THR A 243 -7.22 -7.14 10.28
CA THR A 243 -8.10 -6.21 10.99
C THR A 243 -7.90 -4.76 10.58
N GLU A 244 -6.80 -4.40 9.91
CA GLU A 244 -6.52 -3.02 9.52
C GLU A 244 -6.90 -2.75 8.06
N LEU A 245 -6.97 -3.79 7.22
CA LEU A 245 -7.19 -3.65 5.78
C LEU A 245 -8.67 -3.36 5.49
N LYS A 246 -8.90 -2.23 4.82
CA LYS A 246 -10.25 -1.74 4.47
C LYS A 246 -10.51 -1.72 2.98
N TYR A 247 -9.47 -1.50 2.18
CA TYR A 247 -9.57 -1.41 0.72
C TYR A 247 -8.44 -2.22 0.09
N LEU A 248 -8.80 -3.11 -0.83
CA LEU A 248 -7.85 -3.96 -1.55
C LEU A 248 -8.05 -3.84 -3.04
N VAL A 249 -7.00 -3.45 -3.75
CA VAL A 249 -6.94 -3.46 -5.21
C VAL A 249 -5.89 -4.47 -5.65
N ILE A 250 -6.30 -5.42 -6.48
CA ILE A 250 -5.42 -6.43 -7.06
C ILE A 250 -5.41 -6.23 -8.57
N SER A 251 -4.24 -6.19 -9.18
CA SER A 251 -4.10 -6.22 -10.63
C SER A 251 -3.09 -7.26 -11.06
N GLU A 252 -3.19 -7.73 -12.30
CA GLU A 252 -2.12 -8.52 -12.88
C GLU A 252 -0.86 -7.64 -13.08
N ALA A 253 0.30 -8.17 -12.74
CA ALA A 253 1.57 -7.45 -12.90
C ALA A 253 2.06 -7.38 -14.36
N ILE A 254 1.50 -8.23 -15.23
CA ILE A 254 1.84 -8.34 -16.64
C ILE A 254 0.54 -8.23 -17.43
N ARG A 255 0.44 -7.27 -18.34
CA ARG A 255 -0.50 -7.41 -19.47
C ARG A 255 0.15 -8.41 -20.41
N ALA A 256 -0.22 -9.68 -20.33
CA ALA A 256 0.19 -10.63 -21.36
C ALA A 256 -0.41 -10.13 -22.67
N SER A 257 0.39 -9.44 -23.49
CA SER A 257 -0.07 -8.78 -24.71
C SER A 257 -0.64 -9.74 -25.75
N HIS A 258 -0.64 -11.05 -25.49
CA HIS A 258 -1.11 -12.10 -26.42
C HIS A 258 -1.70 -13.34 -25.75
N ALA A 259 -2.15 -13.30 -24.49
CA ALA A 259 -2.83 -14.45 -23.89
C ALA A 259 -4.36 -14.25 -23.93
N ASP A 260 -5.05 -15.00 -24.80
CA ASP A 260 -6.52 -15.09 -24.83
C ASP A 260 -7.13 -15.66 -23.53
N MET A 261 -6.29 -16.03 -22.55
CA MET A 261 -6.69 -16.70 -21.31
C MET A 261 -6.36 -15.81 -20.11
N LYS A 262 -7.40 -15.22 -19.50
CA LYS A 262 -7.30 -14.51 -18.22
C LYS A 262 -6.79 -15.47 -17.14
N CYS A 263 -5.83 -15.05 -16.34
CA CYS A 263 -5.40 -15.82 -15.19
C CYS A 263 -6.53 -15.89 -14.14
N GLU A 264 -6.66 -17.03 -13.47
CA GLU A 264 -7.62 -17.21 -12.39
C GLU A 264 -7.00 -16.88 -11.02
N LEU A 265 -7.78 -16.21 -10.16
CA LEU A 265 -7.45 -16.02 -8.75
C LEU A 265 -8.55 -16.55 -7.85
N ASN A 266 -8.14 -17.37 -6.89
CA ASN A 266 -8.99 -17.76 -5.77
C ASN A 266 -8.79 -16.77 -4.63
N LEU A 267 -9.87 -16.11 -4.21
CA LEU A 267 -9.85 -15.05 -3.21
C LEU A 267 -10.45 -15.50 -1.87
N ASP A 268 -10.60 -16.80 -1.63
CA ASP A 268 -11.18 -17.31 -0.38
C ASP A 268 -10.34 -16.97 0.85
N VAL A 269 -9.03 -16.70 0.67
CA VAL A 269 -8.18 -16.15 1.73
C VAL A 269 -8.74 -14.85 2.33
N LEU A 270 -9.53 -14.08 1.56
CA LEU A 270 -10.17 -12.84 1.99
C LEU A 270 -11.34 -13.04 2.97
N LYS A 271 -11.82 -14.28 3.17
CA LYS A 271 -12.79 -14.62 4.23
C LYS A 271 -12.30 -14.21 5.62
N ASN A 272 -10.98 -14.19 5.82
CA ASN A 272 -10.35 -13.81 7.08
C ASN A 272 -10.16 -12.28 7.25
N PHE A 273 -10.61 -11.48 6.28
CA PHE A 273 -10.48 -10.02 6.24
C PHE A 273 -11.83 -9.36 6.50
N GLY A 274 -12.34 -9.50 7.72
CA GLY A 274 -13.67 -9.03 8.11
C GLY A 274 -13.90 -7.51 8.08
N ASN A 275 -12.82 -6.70 8.01
CA ASN A 275 -12.91 -5.24 7.96
C ASN A 275 -12.79 -4.68 6.53
N LEU A 276 -12.74 -5.55 5.52
CA LEU A 276 -12.61 -5.17 4.12
C LEU A 276 -13.94 -4.59 3.62
N ASN A 277 -13.94 -3.29 3.32
CA ASN A 277 -15.10 -2.57 2.80
C ASN A 277 -15.20 -2.68 1.28
N GLU A 278 -14.05 -2.79 0.61
CA GLU A 278 -13.98 -2.76 -0.84
C GLU A 278 -12.89 -3.66 -1.39
N LEU A 279 -13.24 -4.39 -2.43
CA LEU A 279 -12.34 -5.20 -3.23
C LEU A 279 -12.48 -4.81 -4.71
N THR A 280 -11.36 -4.48 -5.34
CA THR A 280 -11.29 -4.28 -6.79
C THR A 280 -10.25 -5.21 -7.40
N VAL A 281 -10.63 -5.93 -8.45
CA VAL A 281 -9.75 -6.90 -9.13
C VAL A 281 -9.73 -6.59 -10.62
N TYR A 282 -8.55 -6.24 -11.12
CA TYR A 282 -8.31 -5.96 -12.54
C TYR A 282 -7.54 -7.09 -13.19
N GLU A 283 -7.89 -7.39 -14.44
CA GLU A 283 -7.20 -8.35 -15.33
C GLU A 283 -7.15 -9.82 -14.85
N PHE A 284 -7.78 -10.17 -13.72
CA PHE A 284 -7.96 -11.56 -13.28
C PHE A 284 -9.41 -12.03 -13.40
N LEU A 285 -9.56 -13.35 -13.54
CA LEU A 285 -10.82 -14.07 -13.39
C LEU A 285 -10.96 -14.63 -11.97
N ILE A 286 -11.91 -14.10 -11.21
CA ILE A 286 -12.15 -14.51 -9.83
C ILE A 286 -12.86 -15.86 -9.83
N SER A 287 -12.19 -16.91 -9.33
CA SER A 287 -12.76 -18.25 -9.22
C SER A 287 -13.56 -18.49 -7.93
N SER A 288 -13.38 -17.63 -6.92
CA SER A 288 -14.22 -17.61 -5.72
C SER A 288 -15.66 -17.23 -6.04
N SER A 289 -16.61 -17.85 -5.31
CA SER A 289 -18.03 -17.49 -5.44
C SER A 289 -18.30 -16.11 -4.82
N LEU A 290 -19.36 -15.44 -5.28
CA LEU A 290 -19.78 -14.17 -4.70
C LEU A 290 -20.26 -14.34 -3.25
N GLU A 291 -20.80 -15.52 -2.93
CA GLU A 291 -21.19 -15.94 -1.58
C GLU A 291 -19.98 -15.99 -0.63
N SER A 292 -18.85 -16.55 -1.10
CA SER A 292 -17.62 -16.67 -0.32
C SER A 292 -17.05 -15.31 0.11
N LEU A 293 -17.38 -14.26 -0.66
CA LEU A 293 -16.95 -12.88 -0.47
C LEU A 293 -18.09 -11.96 0.02
N SER A 294 -19.17 -12.52 0.54
CA SER A 294 -20.40 -11.79 0.91
C SER A 294 -20.21 -10.76 2.02
N HIS A 295 -19.21 -10.94 2.88
CA HIS A 295 -18.86 -9.97 3.93
C HIS A 295 -18.27 -8.66 3.40
N ILE A 296 -17.86 -8.61 2.13
CA ILE A 296 -17.29 -7.42 1.48
C ILE A 296 -18.42 -6.64 0.78
N PRO A 297 -18.77 -5.44 1.26
CA PRO A 297 -19.88 -4.63 0.73
C PRO A 297 -19.79 -4.31 -0.76
N THR A 298 -18.60 -3.93 -1.22
CA THR A 298 -18.36 -3.44 -2.58
C THR A 298 -17.31 -4.32 -3.23
N ILE A 299 -17.69 -5.01 -4.32
CA ILE A 299 -16.77 -5.82 -5.10
C ILE A 299 -16.88 -5.44 -6.57
N GLU A 300 -15.75 -5.09 -7.16
CA GLU A 300 -15.61 -4.81 -8.58
C GLU A 300 -14.57 -5.78 -9.16
N GLY A 301 -14.92 -6.45 -10.25
CA GLY A 301 -14.02 -7.43 -10.88
C GLY A 301 -14.75 -8.37 -11.82
N THR A 302 -14.00 -9.26 -12.46
CA THR A 302 -14.54 -10.28 -13.36
C THR A 302 -14.58 -11.63 -12.68
N PHE A 303 -15.76 -12.21 -12.51
CA PHE A 303 -15.96 -13.53 -11.93
C PHE A 303 -15.99 -14.61 -13.01
N LYS A 304 -15.39 -15.78 -12.71
CA LYS A 304 -15.50 -16.96 -13.58
C LYS A 304 -16.94 -17.36 -13.78
N LYS A 305 -17.68 -17.39 -12.67
CA LYS A 305 -19.08 -17.82 -12.66
C LYS A 305 -19.85 -17.05 -11.59
N ILE A 306 -21.05 -16.62 -11.95
CA ILE A 306 -22.02 -16.05 -11.02
C ILE A 306 -23.39 -16.72 -11.20
N THR A 307 -24.23 -16.63 -10.18
CA THR A 307 -25.61 -17.14 -10.21
C THR A 307 -26.63 -16.05 -9.88
N ALA A 308 -27.89 -16.27 -10.28
CA ALA A 308 -28.95 -15.29 -10.06
C ALA A 308 -29.25 -15.11 -8.57
N THR A 309 -29.10 -16.18 -7.78
CA THR A 309 -29.23 -16.18 -6.32
C THR A 309 -28.15 -15.36 -5.63
N GLU A 310 -26.90 -15.41 -6.11
CA GLU A 310 -25.82 -14.58 -5.56
C GLU A 310 -26.04 -13.10 -5.85
N ILE A 311 -26.51 -12.75 -7.05
CA ILE A 311 -26.85 -11.37 -7.41
C ILE A 311 -28.05 -10.86 -6.60
N LEU A 312 -29.04 -11.71 -6.33
CA LEU A 312 -30.14 -11.38 -5.41
C LEU A 312 -29.60 -11.11 -4.00
N ALA A 313 -28.77 -11.99 -3.44
CA ALA A 313 -28.19 -11.80 -2.12
C ALA A 313 -27.40 -10.49 -2.03
N ARG A 314 -26.60 -10.18 -3.05
CA ARG A 314 -25.86 -8.91 -3.17
C ARG A 314 -26.78 -7.70 -3.17
N LYS A 315 -27.88 -7.74 -3.92
CA LYS A 315 -28.89 -6.68 -3.93
C LYS A 315 -29.45 -6.47 -2.53
N GLU A 316 -29.85 -7.54 -1.83
CA GLU A 316 -30.44 -7.41 -0.49
C GLU A 316 -29.44 -6.86 0.54
N THR A 317 -28.21 -7.39 0.58
CA THR A 317 -27.16 -6.86 1.47
C THR A 317 -26.88 -5.38 1.19
N HIS A 318 -26.86 -4.98 -0.08
CA HIS A 318 -26.67 -3.58 -0.45
C HIS A 318 -27.82 -2.67 0.00
N LEU A 319 -29.07 -3.14 -0.12
CA LEU A 319 -30.25 -2.41 0.37
C LEU A 319 -30.20 -2.20 1.89
N GLU A 320 -29.80 -3.23 2.65
CA GLU A 320 -29.64 -3.15 4.10
C GLU A 320 -28.56 -2.13 4.48
N LEU A 321 -27.40 -2.19 3.82
CA LEU A 321 -26.29 -1.25 4.07
C LEU A 321 -26.69 0.20 3.79
N VAL A 322 -27.33 0.47 2.64
CA VAL A 322 -27.79 1.83 2.31
C VAL A 322 -28.84 2.32 3.32
N SER A 323 -29.67 1.42 3.84
CA SER A 323 -30.69 1.78 4.84
C SER A 323 -30.09 2.15 6.20
N LEU A 324 -28.91 1.60 6.53
CA LEU A 324 -28.17 1.88 7.77
C LEU A 324 -27.27 3.12 7.66
N PHE A 325 -26.74 3.38 6.46
CA PHE A 325 -25.79 4.45 6.22
C PHE A 325 -26.31 5.37 5.11
N ASP A 326 -26.83 6.56 5.45
CA ASP A 326 -27.30 7.58 4.49
C ASP A 326 -26.16 8.17 3.61
N SER A 327 -24.95 7.65 3.74
CA SER A 327 -23.77 8.03 2.99
C SER A 327 -23.79 7.60 1.51
N TRP A 328 -22.83 8.14 0.74
CA TRP A 328 -22.53 7.77 -0.65
C TRP A 328 -22.14 6.29 -0.72
N VAL A 329 -23.13 5.42 -1.00
CA VAL A 329 -22.83 4.02 -1.29
C VAL A 329 -22.26 3.93 -2.70
N ARG A 330 -21.08 3.33 -2.81
CA ARG A 330 -20.33 3.27 -4.05
C ARG A 330 -21.04 2.34 -5.03
N CYS A 331 -21.27 2.83 -6.25
CA CYS A 331 -21.71 2.00 -7.37
C CYS A 331 -20.55 1.10 -7.82
N TYR A 332 -20.86 -0.14 -8.22
CA TYR A 332 -19.85 -1.09 -8.69
C TYR A 332 -20.40 -2.00 -9.78
N THR A 333 -19.48 -2.58 -10.53
CA THR A 333 -19.76 -3.47 -11.65
C THR A 333 -19.15 -4.85 -11.40
N ILE A 334 -19.98 -5.89 -11.49
CA ILE A 334 -19.56 -7.28 -11.48
C ILE A 334 -19.57 -7.77 -12.93
N LYS A 335 -18.39 -8.02 -13.50
CA LYS A 335 -18.27 -8.70 -14.80
C LYS A 335 -18.28 -10.21 -14.58
N TYR A 336 -18.65 -10.96 -15.60
CA TYR A 336 -18.68 -12.42 -15.51
C TYR A 336 -18.33 -13.09 -16.84
N ASP A 337 -17.75 -14.29 -16.77
CA ASP A 337 -17.55 -15.17 -17.93
C ASP A 337 -18.75 -16.14 -18.08
N GLU A 338 -19.17 -16.81 -17.00
CA GLU A 338 -20.35 -17.70 -16.98
C GLU A 338 -21.49 -17.17 -16.10
N PHE A 339 -22.71 -17.17 -16.63
CA PHE A 339 -23.93 -16.87 -15.87
C PHE A 339 -25.09 -17.80 -16.31
N PRO A 340 -25.08 -19.08 -15.88
CA PRO A 340 -25.93 -20.12 -16.46
C PRO A 340 -27.43 -19.92 -16.19
N ASP A 341 -27.81 -19.31 -15.07
CA ASP A 341 -29.20 -19.09 -14.66
C ASP A 341 -29.63 -17.61 -14.79
N LYS A 342 -29.01 -16.86 -15.70
CA LYS A 342 -29.26 -15.42 -15.92
C LYS A 342 -30.75 -15.07 -16.09
N SER A 343 -31.53 -15.90 -16.78
CA SER A 343 -32.97 -15.69 -16.99
C SER A 343 -33.78 -15.73 -15.70
N ARG A 344 -33.30 -16.40 -14.66
CA ARG A 344 -33.95 -16.49 -13.36
C ARG A 344 -34.04 -15.13 -12.66
N LEU A 345 -33.23 -14.14 -13.05
CA LEU A 345 -33.34 -12.79 -12.53
C LEU A 345 -34.72 -12.15 -12.81
N PHE A 346 -35.38 -12.49 -13.92
CA PHE A 346 -36.73 -11.96 -14.21
C PHE A 346 -37.78 -12.51 -13.23
N GLU A 347 -37.60 -13.73 -12.74
CA GLU A 347 -38.44 -14.32 -11.70
C GLU A 347 -38.15 -13.71 -10.34
N LEU A 348 -36.85 -13.53 -10.00
CA LEU A 348 -36.42 -13.04 -8.69
C LEU A 348 -36.66 -11.53 -8.49
N PHE A 349 -36.46 -10.73 -9.54
CA PHE A 349 -36.60 -9.27 -9.48
C PHE A 349 -37.95 -8.76 -9.98
N GLY A 350 -38.73 -9.63 -10.64
CA GLY A 350 -39.98 -9.26 -11.30
C GLY A 350 -39.77 -8.48 -12.61
N ALA A 351 -40.82 -7.79 -13.05
CA ALA A 351 -40.83 -7.08 -14.32
C ALA A 351 -39.78 -5.93 -14.33
N PRO A 352 -38.88 -5.88 -15.33
CA PRO A 352 -37.93 -4.78 -15.47
C PRO A 352 -38.64 -3.49 -15.86
N ILE A 353 -38.00 -2.36 -15.56
CA ILE A 353 -38.48 -1.03 -15.94
C ILE A 353 -38.08 -0.71 -17.38
N GLU A 354 -36.89 -1.15 -17.76
CA GLU A 354 -36.34 -0.99 -19.11
C GLU A 354 -35.78 -2.35 -19.53
N HIS A 355 -36.17 -2.81 -20.72
CA HIS A 355 -35.69 -4.07 -21.29
C HIS A 355 -35.39 -3.86 -22.77
N TYR A 356 -34.11 -3.91 -23.10
CA TYR A 356 -33.58 -3.81 -24.45
C TYR A 356 -32.78 -5.07 -24.79
N SER A 357 -32.49 -5.27 -26.07
CA SER A 357 -31.68 -6.41 -26.52
C SER A 357 -30.27 -6.43 -25.91
N SER A 358 -29.73 -5.26 -25.57
CA SER A 358 -28.36 -5.10 -25.04
C SER A 358 -28.28 -5.03 -23.51
N TRP A 359 -29.36 -4.64 -22.83
CA TRP A 359 -29.39 -4.52 -21.37
C TRP A 359 -30.81 -4.53 -20.78
N THR A 360 -30.91 -4.92 -19.52
CA THR A 360 -32.15 -4.94 -18.73
C THR A 360 -31.93 -4.22 -17.41
N LYS A 361 -32.93 -3.50 -16.91
CA LYS A 361 -32.79 -2.70 -15.69
C LYS A 361 -33.99 -2.80 -14.77
N TRP A 362 -33.68 -2.98 -13.50
CA TRP A 362 -34.64 -2.98 -12.39
C TRP A 362 -34.34 -1.80 -11.46
N LYS A 363 -35.38 -1.25 -10.83
CA LYS A 363 -35.23 -0.29 -9.74
C LYS A 363 -35.98 -0.77 -8.51
N PHE A 364 -35.35 -0.62 -7.36
CA PHE A 364 -35.88 -1.01 -6.07
C PHE A 364 -35.94 0.19 -5.14
N ASN A 365 -37.04 0.32 -4.41
CA ASN A 365 -37.22 1.37 -3.43
C ASN A 365 -36.38 1.06 -2.18
N ILE A 366 -35.72 2.08 -1.64
CA ILE A 366 -34.96 1.97 -0.40
C ILE A 366 -35.81 2.56 0.73
N PRO A 367 -36.10 1.80 1.80
CA PRO A 367 -36.94 2.29 2.88
C PRO A 367 -36.44 3.63 3.43
N LYS A 368 -37.36 4.57 3.67
CA LYS A 368 -37.10 5.86 4.33
C LYS A 368 -36.14 6.80 3.57
N THR A 369 -35.83 6.54 2.30
CA THR A 369 -35.01 7.45 1.47
C THR A 369 -35.69 7.78 0.15
N LYS A 370 -35.28 8.89 -0.49
CA LYS A 370 -35.65 9.20 -1.89
C LYS A 370 -34.77 8.46 -2.91
N LYS A 371 -33.74 7.76 -2.44
CA LYS A 371 -32.79 7.03 -3.28
C LYS A 371 -33.42 5.72 -3.75
N LYS A 372 -33.09 5.30 -4.97
CA LYS A 372 -33.46 3.98 -5.47
C LYS A 372 -32.23 3.20 -5.87
N LEU A 373 -32.21 1.93 -5.51
CA LEU A 373 -31.22 0.98 -6.00
C LEU A 373 -31.56 0.61 -7.43
N VAL A 374 -30.57 0.66 -8.31
CA VAL A 374 -30.67 0.30 -9.72
C VAL A 374 -29.78 -0.91 -9.94
N VAL A 375 -30.35 -1.98 -10.47
CA VAL A 375 -29.58 -3.13 -10.96
C VAL A 375 -29.72 -3.17 -12.47
N SER A 376 -28.60 -3.04 -13.18
CA SER A 376 -28.54 -3.09 -14.65
C SER A 376 -27.78 -4.33 -15.09
N LEU A 377 -28.41 -5.18 -15.88
CA LEU A 377 -27.83 -6.38 -16.45
C LEU A 377 -27.48 -6.13 -17.91
N TRP A 378 -26.20 -6.24 -18.23
CA TRP A 378 -25.65 -6.13 -19.58
C TRP A 378 -25.35 -7.52 -20.16
N ALA A 379 -24.74 -7.57 -21.35
CA ALA A 379 -24.33 -8.83 -21.97
C ALA A 379 -23.33 -9.62 -21.09
N SER A 380 -22.35 -8.93 -20.49
CA SER A 380 -21.23 -9.52 -19.75
C SER A 380 -20.99 -8.89 -18.36
N SER A 381 -21.93 -8.10 -17.86
CA SER A 381 -21.80 -7.48 -16.54
C SER A 381 -23.14 -7.22 -15.86
N VAL A 382 -23.09 -7.05 -14.54
CA VAL A 382 -24.16 -6.57 -13.68
C VAL A 382 -23.66 -5.32 -12.96
N ASP A 383 -24.35 -4.20 -13.15
CA ASP A 383 -24.06 -2.96 -12.44
C ASP A 383 -25.04 -2.79 -11.29
N ILE A 384 -24.51 -2.47 -10.11
CA ILE A 384 -25.28 -2.09 -8.93
C ILE A 384 -24.99 -0.62 -8.67
N SER A 385 -26.00 0.23 -8.85
CA SER A 385 -25.85 1.68 -8.80
C SER A 385 -27.01 2.36 -8.08
N MET A 386 -26.82 3.64 -7.75
CA MET A 386 -27.81 4.46 -7.06
C MET A 386 -28.38 5.50 -8.02
N SER A 387 -29.70 5.67 -8.02
CA SER A 387 -30.37 6.77 -8.72
C SER A 387 -31.05 7.72 -7.73
N TYR A 388 -30.94 9.01 -8.03
CA TYR A 388 -31.68 10.08 -7.36
C TYR A 388 -32.92 10.42 -8.19
N TYR A 389 -34.03 10.68 -7.50
CA TYR A 389 -35.24 11.29 -8.05
C TYR A 389 -35.47 12.65 -7.42
#